data_AF-A0A0Q4L7J3-F1
#
_entry.id   AF-A0A0Q4L7J3-F1
#
_cell.length_a   1.000
_cell.length_b   1.000
_cell.length_c   1.000
_cell.angle_alpha   90.00
_cell.angle_beta   90.00
_cell.angle_gamma   90.00
#
_symmetry.space_group_name_H-M   'P 1'
#
loop_
_entity.id
_entity.type
_entity.pdbx_description
1 polymer ?
#
loop_
_entity_poly.entity_id
_entity_poly.type
_entity_poly.pdbx_seq_one_letter_code
_entity_poly.pdbx_strand_id
1 'polypeptide(L)'
;MVTAAGPAGNRSGSRGVDPGRKLGARDRAIATMILSVEKTVRDANGQSVLRTVKNKELHLDQYALRKLLERLTDVQGDRCALTGIPFDYSGADPRLAPSCDRIDSAGHYSDGNVQIVCRFINFWKGSDDNDEFRELLALIRRDDF
;
A
#
# COMPACT_ATOMS: atom_id res chain seq x y z
N MET A 1 50.65 -10.95 52.84
CA MET A 1 49.49 -10.04 53.01
C MET A 1 49.56 -8.98 51.93
N VAL A 2 48.41 -8.66 51.35
CA VAL A 2 48.20 -8.15 49.98
C VAL A 2 48.60 -6.68 49.79
N THR A 3 49.24 -6.36 48.67
CA THR A 3 49.38 -4.99 48.15
C THR A 3 48.32 -4.72 47.07
N ALA A 4 47.76 -3.51 47.09
CA ALA A 4 46.75 -3.01 46.16
C ALA A 4 47.35 -2.03 45.14
N ALA A 5 46.86 -2.06 43.89
CA ALA A 5 46.55 -0.91 43.00
C ALA A 5 46.26 -1.41 41.56
N GLY A 6 45.18 -0.93 40.92
CA GLY A 6 44.86 -1.14 39.49
C GLY A 6 45.65 -0.17 38.56
N PRO A 7 45.24 0.13 37.29
CA PRO A 7 44.02 -0.27 36.56
C PRO A 7 44.22 -0.69 35.06
N ALA A 8 43.10 -1.09 34.44
CA ALA A 8 42.68 -1.05 33.02
C ALA A 8 43.69 -0.96 31.84
N GLY A 9 43.52 -1.87 30.87
CA GLY A 9 43.97 -1.71 29.47
C GLY A 9 43.22 -2.70 28.55
N ASN A 10 42.06 -2.30 28.02
CA ASN A 10 41.85 -1.73 26.68
C ASN A 10 41.51 -2.80 25.61
N ARG A 11 40.20 -2.93 25.31
CA ARG A 11 39.66 -3.61 24.14
C ARG A 11 39.75 -2.64 22.96
N SER A 12 40.45 -2.99 21.90
CA SER A 12 40.31 -2.30 20.61
C SER A 12 40.59 -3.23 19.42
N GLY A 13 39.69 -4.18 19.18
CA GLY A 13 39.52 -4.74 17.85
C GLY A 13 38.81 -3.69 16.98
N SER A 14 39.57 -2.76 16.41
CA SER A 14 39.04 -1.83 15.41
C SER A 14 38.64 -2.62 14.16
N ARG A 15 37.33 -2.76 13.93
CA ARG A 15 36.83 -3.12 12.61
C ARG A 15 37.08 -1.91 11.72
N GLY A 16 38.14 -1.98 10.92
CA GLY A 16 38.43 -0.99 9.89
C GLY A 16 37.19 -0.78 9.03
N VAL A 17 36.62 0.42 9.10
CA VAL A 17 35.64 0.90 8.14
C VAL A 17 36.44 1.24 6.90
N ASP A 18 36.35 0.39 5.88
CA ASP A 18 37.02 0.58 4.59
C ASP A 18 36.47 1.84 3.91
N PRO A 19 37.25 2.95 3.85
CA PRO A 19 36.76 4.22 3.37
C PRO A 19 36.80 4.20 1.84
N GLY A 20 35.75 3.68 1.20
CA GLY A 20 35.59 3.84 -0.24
C GLY A 20 34.87 2.75 -1.01
N ARG A 21 34.29 1.73 -0.37
CA ARG A 21 33.44 0.79 -1.12
C ARG A 21 32.20 1.52 -1.62
N LYS A 22 32.21 1.90 -2.90
CA LYS A 22 31.01 2.37 -3.61
C LYS A 22 29.98 1.24 -3.54
N LEU A 23 29.03 1.35 -2.62
CA LEU A 23 27.93 0.41 -2.48
C LEU A 23 27.23 0.28 -3.83
N GLY A 24 27.05 -0.95 -4.32
CA GLY A 24 26.30 -1.18 -5.55
C GLY A 24 24.85 -0.72 -5.41
N ALA A 25 24.12 -0.56 -6.52
CA ALA A 25 22.70 -0.19 -6.46
C ALA A 25 21.88 -1.16 -5.58
N ARG A 26 22.20 -2.46 -5.64
CA ARG A 26 21.62 -3.50 -4.79
C ARG A 26 21.94 -3.28 -3.31
N ASP A 27 23.20 -2.99 -2.97
CA ASP A 27 23.60 -2.79 -1.57
C ASP A 27 22.94 -1.54 -0.96
N ARG A 28 22.77 -0.48 -1.76
CA ARG A 28 22.00 0.71 -1.34
C ARG A 28 20.54 0.39 -1.09
N ALA A 29 19.89 -0.37 -1.99
CA ALA A 29 18.51 -0.79 -1.80
C ALA A 29 18.35 -1.64 -0.53
N ILE A 30 19.28 -2.57 -0.27
CA ILE A 30 19.31 -3.37 0.97
C ILE A 30 19.44 -2.48 2.20
N ALA A 31 20.35 -1.50 2.18
CA ALA A 31 20.50 -0.56 3.29
C ALA A 31 19.20 0.24 3.53
N THR A 32 18.54 0.73 2.47
CA THR A 32 17.25 1.41 2.59
C THR A 32 16.17 0.52 3.20
N MET A 33 16.09 -0.75 2.79
CA MET A 33 15.13 -1.71 3.36
C MET A 33 15.40 -1.96 4.85
N ILE A 34 16.67 -2.11 5.25
CA ILE A 34 17.06 -2.27 6.66
C ILE A 34 16.56 -1.07 7.48
N LEU A 35 16.86 0.15 7.03
CA LEU A 35 16.45 1.38 7.72
C LEU A 35 14.92 1.50 7.83
N SER A 36 14.19 1.10 6.79
CA SER A 36 12.72 1.10 6.78
C SER A 36 12.15 0.11 7.81
N VAL A 37 12.71 -1.10 7.89
CA VAL A 37 12.31 -2.12 8.87
C VAL A 37 12.59 -1.65 10.29
N GLU A 38 13.80 -1.16 10.57
CA GLU A 38 14.18 -0.66 11.90
C GLU A 38 13.30 0.52 12.34
N LYS A 39 12.97 1.42 11.42
CA LYS A 39 12.04 2.52 11.67
C LYS A 39 10.64 1.99 12.00
N THR A 40 10.13 1.07 11.19
CA THR A 40 8.79 0.49 11.39
C THR A 40 8.66 -0.19 12.75
N VAL A 41 9.65 -0.99 13.16
CA VAL A 41 9.65 -1.67 14.47
C VAL A 41 9.67 -0.68 15.63
N ARG A 42 10.48 0.39 15.51
CA ARG A 42 10.57 1.45 16.52
C ARG A 42 9.26 2.22 16.67
N ASP A 43 8.59 2.51 15.55
CA ASP A 43 7.40 3.34 15.50
C ASP A 43 6.11 2.55 15.84
N ALA A 44 6.09 1.23 15.57
CA ALA A 44 4.97 0.33 15.87
C ALA A 44 4.95 -0.13 17.34
N ASN A 45 5.18 0.78 18.28
CA ASN A 45 5.31 0.52 19.72
C ASN A 45 3.98 0.48 20.48
N GLY A 46 2.85 0.29 19.79
CA GLY A 46 1.51 0.24 20.38
C GLY A 46 0.89 1.61 20.72
N GLN A 47 1.53 2.72 20.33
CA GLN A 47 0.96 4.05 20.51
C GLN A 47 -0.37 4.24 19.75
N SER A 48 -1.29 4.96 20.37
CA SER A 48 -2.50 5.45 19.69
C SER A 48 -2.23 6.82 19.09
N VAL A 49 -2.54 6.99 17.80
CA VAL A 49 -2.34 8.26 17.07
C VAL A 49 -3.68 8.87 16.67
N LEU A 50 -3.83 10.19 16.83
CA LEU A 50 -4.96 10.92 16.28
C LEU A 50 -4.75 11.10 14.77
N ARG A 51 -5.71 10.65 13.96
CA ARG A 51 -5.67 10.81 12.50
C ARG A 51 -6.74 11.79 12.01
N THR A 52 -6.36 12.62 11.05
CA THR A 52 -7.32 13.43 10.29
C THR A 52 -7.96 12.58 9.20
N VAL A 53 -9.28 12.52 9.17
CA VAL A 53 -10.04 11.83 8.12
C VAL A 53 -10.34 12.82 7.00
N LYS A 54 -10.06 12.44 5.74
CA LYS A 54 -10.38 13.27 4.57
C LYS A 54 -11.88 13.55 4.52
N ASN A 55 -12.27 14.80 4.28
CA ASN A 55 -13.66 15.13 3.98
C ASN A 55 -14.06 14.45 2.67
N LYS A 56 -15.15 13.69 2.69
CA LYS A 56 -15.67 12.95 1.54
C LYS A 56 -17.13 13.33 1.36
N GLU A 57 -17.39 14.18 0.38
CA GLU A 57 -18.74 14.57 0.00
C GLU A 57 -19.30 13.61 -1.04
N LEU A 58 -20.58 13.27 -0.86
CA LEU A 58 -21.37 12.52 -1.83
C LEU A 58 -22.29 13.54 -2.52
N HIS A 59 -21.99 13.88 -3.77
CA HIS A 59 -22.78 14.85 -4.54
C HIS A 59 -23.92 14.18 -5.32
N LEU A 60 -24.33 12.98 -4.90
CA LEU A 60 -25.40 12.20 -5.50
C LEU A 60 -26.39 11.83 -4.40
N ASP A 61 -27.68 11.97 -4.68
CA ASP A 61 -28.68 11.35 -3.81
C ASP A 61 -28.62 9.81 -3.91
N GLN A 62 -29.31 9.13 -3.02
CA GLN A 62 -29.30 7.67 -2.96
C GLN A 62 -29.84 7.02 -4.25
N TYR A 63 -30.81 7.64 -4.92
CA TYR A 63 -31.42 7.12 -6.14
C TYR A 63 -30.45 7.25 -7.33
N ALA A 64 -29.86 8.43 -7.50
CA ALA A 64 -28.85 8.72 -8.50
C ALA A 64 -27.62 7.84 -8.30
N LEU A 65 -27.16 7.65 -7.05
CA LEU A 65 -26.06 6.75 -6.74
C LEU A 65 -26.41 5.31 -7.13
N ARG A 66 -27.58 4.80 -6.74
CA ARG A 66 -28.04 3.46 -7.15
C ARG A 66 -28.00 3.30 -8.67
N LYS A 67 -28.57 4.25 -9.41
CA LYS A 67 -28.61 4.22 -10.88
C LYS A 67 -27.22 4.25 -11.49
N LEU A 68 -26.30 5.03 -10.93
CA LEU A 68 -24.91 5.05 -11.34
C LEU A 68 -24.25 3.69 -11.13
N LEU A 69 -24.40 3.09 -9.94
CA LEU A 69 -23.77 1.80 -9.63
C LEU A 69 -24.35 0.64 -10.46
N GLU A 70 -25.67 0.60 -10.65
CA GLU A 70 -26.34 -0.35 -11.56
C GLU A 70 -25.77 -0.22 -12.98
N ARG A 71 -25.78 1.00 -13.53
CA ARG A 71 -25.25 1.28 -14.87
C ARG A 71 -23.77 0.89 -15.02
N LEU A 72 -22.91 1.24 -14.06
CA LEU A 72 -21.49 0.93 -14.13
C LEU A 72 -21.25 -0.58 -14.09
N THR A 73 -21.97 -1.28 -13.23
CA THR A 73 -21.88 -2.73 -13.09
C THR A 73 -22.29 -3.44 -14.39
N ASP A 74 -23.39 -2.99 -15.01
CA ASP A 74 -23.87 -3.50 -16.30
C ASP A 74 -22.86 -3.24 -17.43
N VAL A 75 -22.38 -2.00 -17.56
CA VAL A 75 -21.40 -1.62 -18.61
C VAL A 75 -20.08 -2.37 -18.45
N GLN A 76 -19.65 -2.65 -17.21
CA GLN A 76 -18.46 -3.43 -16.92
C GLN A 76 -18.68 -4.95 -17.08
N GLY A 77 -19.92 -5.41 -17.28
CA GLY A 77 -20.25 -6.82 -17.44
C GLY A 77 -19.95 -7.64 -16.20
N ASP A 78 -20.33 -7.14 -15.01
CA ASP A 78 -20.13 -7.79 -13.72
C ASP A 78 -18.67 -8.17 -13.41
N ARG A 79 -17.73 -7.33 -13.89
CA ARG A 79 -16.30 -7.53 -13.72
C ARG A 79 -15.60 -6.30 -13.18
N CYS A 80 -14.53 -6.53 -12.44
CA CYS A 80 -13.65 -5.49 -11.92
C CYS A 80 -13.05 -4.64 -13.05
N ALA A 81 -13.23 -3.32 -13.00
CA ALA A 81 -12.75 -2.40 -14.02
C ALA A 81 -11.23 -2.42 -14.24
N LEU A 82 -10.46 -2.73 -13.18
CA LEU A 82 -8.99 -2.76 -13.24
C LEU A 82 -8.45 -4.15 -13.60
N THR A 83 -9.10 -5.22 -13.12
CA THR A 83 -8.57 -6.58 -13.28
C THR A 83 -9.30 -7.45 -14.30
N GLY A 84 -10.57 -7.17 -14.61
CA GLY A 84 -11.44 -8.04 -15.41
C GLY A 84 -11.95 -9.29 -14.67
N ILE A 85 -11.58 -9.46 -13.40
CA ILE A 85 -12.02 -10.58 -12.56
C ILE A 85 -13.54 -10.45 -12.31
N PRO A 86 -14.33 -11.54 -12.46
CA PRO A 86 -15.75 -11.53 -12.12
C PRO A 86 -16.00 -11.17 -10.66
N PHE A 87 -17.04 -10.40 -10.40
CA PHE A 87 -17.47 -10.15 -9.03
C PHE A 87 -18.09 -11.40 -8.40
N ASP A 88 -17.91 -11.52 -7.09
CA ASP A 88 -18.67 -12.46 -6.28
C ASP A 88 -19.82 -11.75 -5.56
N TYR A 89 -21.03 -11.91 -6.09
CA TYR A 89 -22.26 -11.43 -5.46
C TYR A 89 -22.82 -12.39 -4.40
N SER A 90 -22.38 -13.66 -4.40
CA SER A 90 -22.86 -14.65 -3.44
C SER A 90 -22.27 -14.44 -2.04
N GLY A 91 -21.12 -13.77 -1.96
CA GLY A 91 -20.40 -13.54 -0.71
C GLY A 91 -19.53 -14.71 -0.25
N ALA A 92 -19.30 -15.71 -1.09
CA ALA A 92 -18.41 -16.84 -0.82
C ALA A 92 -16.95 -16.41 -0.63
N ASP A 93 -16.47 -15.45 -1.42
CA ASP A 93 -15.20 -14.75 -1.25
C ASP A 93 -15.41 -13.24 -1.13
N PRO A 94 -15.44 -12.69 0.11
CA PRO A 94 -15.60 -11.26 0.36
C PRO A 94 -14.54 -10.37 -0.28
N ARG A 95 -13.40 -10.92 -0.71
CA ARG A 95 -12.34 -10.18 -1.42
C ARG A 95 -12.75 -9.86 -2.85
N LEU A 96 -13.55 -10.74 -3.47
CA LEU A 96 -14.06 -10.60 -4.84
C LEU A 96 -15.38 -9.84 -4.92
N ALA A 97 -15.98 -9.49 -3.78
CA ALA A 97 -17.16 -8.65 -3.73
C ALA A 97 -16.91 -7.29 -4.44
N PRO A 98 -17.92 -6.74 -5.13
CA PRO A 98 -17.82 -5.44 -5.78
C PRO A 98 -17.63 -4.32 -4.76
N SER A 99 -16.83 -3.32 -5.12
CA SER A 99 -16.48 -2.18 -4.28
C SER A 99 -16.35 -0.92 -5.14
N CYS A 100 -16.84 0.21 -4.63
CA CYS A 100 -16.66 1.51 -5.30
C CYS A 100 -15.23 2.02 -5.08
N ASP A 101 -14.50 2.22 -6.18
CA ASP A 101 -13.21 2.88 -6.22
C ASP A 101 -13.34 4.22 -6.96
N ARG A 102 -12.52 5.20 -6.54
CA ARG A 102 -12.45 6.49 -7.21
C ARG A 102 -11.27 6.48 -8.17
N ILE A 103 -11.50 6.87 -9.41
CA ILE A 103 -10.43 6.96 -10.42
C ILE A 103 -9.41 8.01 -9.95
N ASP A 104 -9.87 9.23 -9.70
CA ASP A 104 -9.12 10.24 -8.94
C ASP A 104 -9.43 10.10 -7.44
N SER A 105 -8.43 9.60 -6.70
CA SER A 105 -8.46 9.41 -5.24
C SER A 105 -8.58 10.71 -4.44
N ALA A 106 -8.24 11.86 -5.03
CA ALA A 106 -8.40 13.19 -4.44
C ALA A 106 -9.81 13.76 -4.65
N GLY A 107 -10.50 13.35 -5.72
CA GLY A 107 -11.86 13.77 -6.04
C GLY A 107 -12.98 13.12 -5.20
N HIS A 108 -14.22 13.49 -5.54
CA HIS A 108 -15.46 13.05 -4.90
C HIS A 108 -16.13 11.88 -5.63
N TYR A 109 -17.10 11.23 -4.97
CA TYR A 109 -17.95 10.22 -5.59
C TYR A 109 -18.95 10.92 -6.54
N SER A 110 -18.66 10.86 -7.84
CA SER A 110 -19.42 11.52 -8.90
C SER A 110 -19.42 10.67 -10.17
N ASP A 111 -20.37 10.93 -11.07
CA ASP A 111 -20.36 10.31 -12.39
C ASP A 111 -19.08 10.70 -13.14
N GLY A 112 -18.40 9.73 -13.74
CA GLY A 112 -17.10 9.90 -14.38
C GLY A 112 -15.88 9.74 -13.47
N ASN A 113 -16.03 9.77 -12.13
CA ASN A 113 -14.93 9.55 -11.19
C ASN A 113 -15.06 8.25 -10.36
N VAL A 114 -16.07 7.43 -10.63
CA VAL A 114 -16.32 6.18 -9.90
C VAL A 114 -16.25 5.00 -10.86
N GLN A 115 -15.61 3.92 -10.42
CA GLN A 115 -15.57 2.61 -11.08
C GLN A 115 -15.86 1.50 -10.07
N ILE A 116 -16.33 0.34 -10.53
CA ILE A 116 -16.53 -0.83 -9.66
C ILE A 116 -15.34 -1.78 -9.79
N VAL A 117 -14.73 -2.12 -8.67
CA VAL A 117 -13.57 -3.03 -8.60
C VAL A 117 -13.79 -4.11 -7.56
N CYS A 118 -13.02 -5.21 -7.60
CA CYS A 118 -13.03 -6.17 -6.51
C CYS A 118 -12.52 -5.49 -5.22
N ARG A 119 -13.08 -5.86 -4.07
CA ARG A 119 -12.70 -5.27 -2.78
C ARG A 119 -11.20 -5.34 -2.49
N PHE A 120 -10.53 -6.44 -2.82
CA PHE A 120 -9.08 -6.55 -2.62
C PHE A 120 -8.29 -5.58 -3.51
N ILE A 121 -8.80 -5.30 -4.72
CA ILE A 121 -8.17 -4.36 -5.65
C ILE A 121 -8.33 -2.92 -5.15
N ASN A 122 -9.49 -2.55 -4.63
CA ASN A 122 -9.67 -1.25 -3.96
C ASN A 122 -8.69 -1.08 -2.79
N PHE A 123 -8.49 -2.15 -2.01
CA PHE A 123 -7.52 -2.15 -0.92
C PHE A 123 -6.08 -1.99 -1.41
N TRP A 124 -5.69 -2.65 -2.49
CA TRP A 124 -4.34 -2.55 -3.06
C TRP A 124 -4.06 -1.19 -3.69
N LYS A 125 -5.01 -0.64 -4.44
CA LYS A 125 -4.87 0.70 -5.02
C LYS A 125 -4.83 1.77 -3.92
N GLY A 126 -5.65 1.61 -2.89
CA GLY A 126 -5.68 2.54 -1.75
C GLY A 126 -5.98 3.98 -2.17
N SER A 127 -4.98 4.84 -2.08
CA SER A 127 -5.07 6.23 -2.57
C SER A 127 -4.09 6.56 -3.70
N ASP A 128 -3.43 5.54 -4.24
CA ASP A 128 -2.47 5.71 -5.33
C ASP A 128 -3.20 6.15 -6.60
N ASP A 129 -2.42 6.66 -7.54
CA ASP A 129 -2.90 7.04 -8.85
C ASP A 129 -3.42 5.82 -9.61
N ASN A 130 -4.53 6.01 -10.33
CA ASN A 130 -5.19 4.91 -11.02
C ASN A 130 -4.37 4.35 -12.18
N ASP A 131 -3.70 5.19 -12.94
CA ASP A 131 -2.97 4.78 -14.13
C ASP A 131 -1.62 4.14 -13.74
N GLU A 132 -0.92 4.73 -12.77
CA GLU A 132 0.28 4.10 -12.18
C GLU A 132 -0.05 2.71 -11.62
N PHE A 133 -1.18 2.56 -10.92
CA PHE A 133 -1.60 1.27 -10.40
C PHE A 133 -1.94 0.25 -11.52
N ARG A 134 -2.55 0.70 -12.63
CA ARG A 134 -2.81 -0.15 -13.81
C ARG A 134 -1.52 -0.64 -14.45
N GLU A 135 -0.49 0.19 -14.51
CA GLU A 135 0.84 -0.20 -15.00
C GLU A 135 1.46 -1.28 -14.12
N LEU A 136 1.38 -1.13 -12.79
CA LEU A 136 1.86 -2.15 -11.85
C LEU A 136 1.09 -3.48 -11.99
N LEU A 137 -0.24 -3.43 -12.15
CA LEU A 137 -1.04 -4.64 -12.43
C LEU A 137 -0.66 -5.31 -13.74
N ALA A 138 -0.28 -4.53 -14.76
CA ALA A 138 0.16 -5.09 -16.05
C ALA A 138 1.50 -5.83 -15.93
N LEU A 139 2.41 -5.39 -15.03
CA LEU A 139 3.64 -6.13 -14.72
C LEU A 139 3.30 -7.48 -14.10
N ILE A 140 2.43 -7.50 -13.08
CA ILE A 140 2.03 -8.74 -12.38
C ILE A 140 1.42 -9.77 -13.35
N ARG A 141 0.62 -9.32 -14.34
CA ARG A 141 -0.01 -10.22 -15.32
C ARG A 141 0.95 -10.81 -16.36
N ARG A 142 2.12 -10.21 -16.55
CA ARG A 142 3.14 -10.69 -17.50
C ARG A 142 4.05 -11.75 -16.87
N ASP A 143 4.13 -11.75 -15.55
CA ASP A 143 4.91 -12.71 -14.80
C ASP A 143 4.04 -13.92 -14.46
N ASP A 144 4.31 -15.05 -15.12
CA ASP A 144 3.74 -16.34 -14.73
C ASP A 144 4.48 -16.82 -13.46
N PHE A 145 3.79 -16.80 -12.31
CA PHE A 145 4.29 -17.34 -11.03
C PHE A 145 3.99 -18.83 -10.87
#